data_AF-A0A7S1FQR6-F1
#
_entry.id   AF-A0A7S1FQR6-F1
#
_cell.length_a   1.000
_cell.length_b   1.000
_cell.length_c   1.000
_cell.angle_alpha   90.00
_cell.angle_beta   90.00
_cell.angle_gamma   90.00
#
_symmetry.space_group_name_H-M   'P 1'
#
loop_
_entity.id
_entity.type
_entity.pdbx_description
1 polymer ?
#
loop_
_entity_poly.entity_id
_entity_poly.type
_entity_poly.pdbx_seq_one_letter_code
_entity_poly.pdbx_strand_id
1 'polypeptide(L)'
;MPGQLNVLLAEAGVPYDIVEELEEINDDFDDTDIVLVIGANDTVNSAAEDDPNSEIAGMPVLRVWNSNQVIVMKRSMAAGYAGVDNPVFLKDNTDMLLGDAKDTCEKLAAGVKARLG
;
A
#
# COMPACT_ATOMS: atom_id res chain seq x y z
N MET A 1 15.75 1.60 6.77
CA MET A 1 16.77 2.65 6.54
C MET A 1 16.14 3.70 5.62
N PRO A 2 16.28 5.01 5.88
CA PRO A 2 15.71 6.04 4.99
C PRO A 2 16.18 5.84 3.53
N GLY A 3 15.27 5.93 2.57
CA GLY A 3 15.56 5.77 1.13
C GLY A 3 15.83 4.33 0.66
N GLN A 4 15.74 3.32 1.53
CA GLN A 4 16.03 1.93 1.15
C GLN A 4 15.09 1.41 0.07
N LEU A 5 13.81 1.80 0.08
CA LEU A 5 12.85 1.35 -0.92
C LEU A 5 13.15 1.95 -2.30
N ASN A 6 13.54 3.22 -2.37
CA ASN A 6 13.94 3.86 -3.63
C ASN A 6 15.14 3.12 -4.26
N VAL A 7 16.12 2.69 -3.45
CA VAL A 7 17.26 1.89 -3.93
C VAL A 7 16.81 0.53 -4.48
N LEU A 8 15.93 -0.18 -3.77
CA LEU A 8 15.43 -1.49 -4.23
C LEU A 8 14.63 -1.37 -5.54
N LEU A 9 13.83 -0.32 -5.69
CA LEU A 9 13.08 -0.04 -6.92
C LEU A 9 14.03 0.26 -8.09
N ALA A 10 15.08 1.05 -7.83
CA ALA A 10 16.11 1.32 -8.83
C ALA A 10 16.89 0.06 -9.26
N GLU A 11 17.25 -0.80 -8.31
CA GLU A 11 17.89 -2.10 -8.59
C GLU A 11 16.98 -3.03 -9.40
N ALA A 12 15.66 -2.96 -9.17
CA ALA A 12 14.66 -3.66 -9.97
C ALA A 12 14.41 -3.03 -11.36
N GLY A 13 15.03 -1.89 -11.67
CA GLY A 13 14.92 -1.20 -12.95
C GLY A 13 13.67 -0.34 -13.10
N VAL A 14 13.03 0.06 -11.99
CA VAL A 14 11.89 0.98 -12.01
C VAL A 14 12.39 2.39 -12.39
N PRO A 15 11.79 3.03 -13.41
CA PRO A 15 12.13 4.41 -13.77
C PRO A 15 11.87 5.37 -12.60
N TYR A 16 12.79 6.30 -12.36
CA TYR A 16 12.66 7.26 -11.25
C TYR A 16 11.56 8.29 -11.46
N ASP A 17 11.18 8.57 -12.70
CA ASP A 17 10.16 9.55 -13.09
C ASP A 17 8.72 9.10 -12.80
N ILE A 18 8.54 7.85 -12.34
CA ILE A 18 7.24 7.32 -11.90
C ILE A 18 7.23 7.00 -10.40
N VAL A 19 8.28 7.38 -9.66
CA VAL A 19 8.40 7.18 -8.22
C VAL A 19 8.29 8.54 -7.55
N GLU A 20 7.13 8.79 -6.95
CA GLU A 20 6.81 10.04 -6.25
C GLU A 20 6.95 9.85 -4.73
N GLU A 21 7.29 10.93 -4.03
CA GLU A 21 7.34 10.93 -2.56
C GLU A 21 5.94 11.19 -1.95
N LEU A 22 5.78 10.93 -0.65
CA LEU A 22 4.49 10.98 0.04
C LEU A 22 3.75 12.32 -0.12
N GLU A 23 4.47 13.43 -0.03
CA GLU A 23 3.88 14.78 -0.11
C GLU A 23 3.43 15.13 -1.55
N GLU A 24 4.00 14.47 -2.56
CA GLU A 24 3.71 14.73 -3.97
C GLU A 24 2.49 13.95 -4.45
N ILE A 25 2.29 12.72 -3.94
CA ILE A 25 1.26 11.80 -4.44
C ILE A 25 -0.04 11.78 -3.64
N ASN A 26 -0.05 12.28 -2.41
CA ASN A 26 -1.20 12.11 -1.51
C ASN A 26 -2.49 12.79 -2.01
N ASP A 27 -2.36 13.91 -2.72
CA ASP A 27 -3.50 14.66 -3.27
C ASP A 27 -4.10 13.98 -4.53
N ASP A 28 -3.38 13.04 -5.14
CA ASP A 28 -3.82 12.34 -6.36
C ASP A 28 -4.68 11.10 -6.06
N PHE A 29 -4.75 10.64 -4.80
CA PHE A 29 -5.50 9.44 -4.46
C PHE A 29 -7.00 9.59 -4.71
N ASP A 30 -7.58 10.79 -4.56
CA ASP A 30 -9.01 11.04 -4.80
C ASP A 30 -9.41 10.77 -6.27
N ASP A 31 -8.48 10.93 -7.20
CA ASP A 31 -8.67 10.70 -8.65
C ASP A 31 -8.09 9.35 -9.11
N THR A 32 -7.67 8.48 -8.18
CA THR A 32 -7.05 7.19 -8.47
C THR A 32 -8.07 6.04 -8.47
N ASP A 33 -8.14 5.29 -9.57
CA ASP A 33 -9.08 4.17 -9.71
C ASP A 33 -8.73 2.97 -8.81
N ILE A 34 -7.46 2.58 -8.74
CA ILE A 34 -7.00 1.40 -8.00
C ILE A 34 -5.66 1.67 -7.34
N VAL A 35 -5.54 1.34 -6.05
CA VAL A 35 -4.28 1.31 -5.31
C VAL A 35 -3.93 -0.12 -4.90
N LEU A 36 -2.72 -0.56 -5.25
CA LEU A 36 -2.15 -1.84 -4.81
C LEU A 36 -1.19 -1.62 -3.64
N VAL A 37 -1.58 -2.04 -2.44
CA VAL A 37 -0.74 -1.97 -1.25
C VAL A 37 -0.01 -3.29 -1.06
N ILE A 38 1.29 -3.32 -1.37
CA ILE A 38 2.10 -4.55 -1.34
C ILE A 38 2.96 -4.58 -0.08
N GLY A 39 2.59 -5.41 0.90
CA GLY A 39 3.40 -5.66 2.10
C GLY A 39 3.53 -4.49 3.08
N ALA A 40 2.88 -3.35 2.83
CA ALA A 40 2.80 -2.23 3.76
C ALA A 40 1.65 -2.38 4.75
N ASN A 41 1.80 -1.78 5.94
CA ASN A 41 0.74 -1.73 6.95
C ASN A 41 0.71 -0.37 7.64
N ASP A 42 1.68 -0.07 8.50
CA ASP A 42 1.64 1.14 9.33
C ASP A 42 1.68 2.43 8.50
N THR A 43 2.41 2.43 7.38
CA THR A 43 2.53 3.59 6.45
C THR A 43 1.28 3.89 5.63
N VAL A 44 0.25 3.05 5.73
CA VAL A 44 -1.07 3.23 5.08
C VAL A 44 -2.20 3.15 6.11
N ASN A 45 -1.88 3.29 7.41
CA ASN A 45 -2.85 3.09 8.47
C ASN A 45 -3.56 4.41 8.81
N SER A 46 -4.87 4.50 8.53
CA SER A 46 -5.66 5.72 8.77
C SER A 46 -5.80 6.09 10.24
N ALA A 47 -5.52 5.16 11.18
CA ALA A 47 -5.49 5.46 12.61
C ALA A 47 -4.43 6.53 12.97
N ALA A 48 -3.44 6.77 12.11
CA ALA A 48 -2.50 7.87 12.29
C ALA A 48 -3.17 9.26 12.22
N GLU A 49 -4.28 9.39 11.48
CA GLU A 49 -5.04 10.63 11.33
C GLU A 49 -6.38 10.59 12.10
N ASP A 50 -7.05 9.44 12.11
CA ASP A 50 -8.41 9.28 12.63
C ASP A 50 -8.47 9.14 14.17
N ASP A 51 -7.43 8.57 14.79
CA ASP A 51 -7.42 8.27 16.24
C ASP A 51 -6.26 8.97 16.96
N PRO A 52 -6.52 10.07 17.71
CA PRO A 52 -5.49 10.79 18.44
C PRO A 52 -4.86 9.99 19.60
N ASN A 53 -5.44 8.83 19.98
CA ASN A 53 -4.90 7.94 21.01
C ASN A 53 -4.08 6.79 20.44
N SER A 54 -4.03 6.64 19.11
CA SER A 54 -3.26 5.61 18.43
C SER A 54 -1.76 5.81 18.67
N GLU A 55 -1.00 4.71 18.76
CA GLU A 55 0.47 4.77 18.89
C GLU A 55 1.16 5.40 17.68
N ILE A 56 0.47 5.47 16.55
CA ILE A 56 0.96 6.09 15.30
C ILE A 56 0.31 7.44 15.00
N ALA A 57 -0.41 8.04 15.96
CA ALA A 57 -1.07 9.33 15.78
C ALA A 57 -0.08 10.43 15.34
N GLY A 58 -0.40 11.12 14.25
CA GLY A 58 0.43 12.17 13.65
C GLY A 58 1.59 11.67 12.76
N MET A 59 1.74 10.36 12.56
CA MET A 59 2.69 9.82 11.59
C MET A 59 2.24 10.15 10.16
N PRO A 60 3.12 10.68 9.28
CA PRO A 60 2.80 10.82 7.87
C PRO A 60 2.52 9.45 7.24
N VAL A 61 1.38 9.32 6.58
CA VAL A 61 0.93 8.09 5.93
C VAL A 61 0.44 8.37 4.51
N LEU A 62 0.45 7.35 3.66
CA LEU A 62 -0.19 7.40 2.34
C LEU A 62 -1.69 7.20 2.53
N ARG A 63 -2.50 8.17 2.07
CA ARG A 63 -3.96 8.19 2.21
C ARG A 63 -4.65 7.31 1.16
N VAL A 64 -4.18 6.08 1.03
CA VAL A 64 -4.63 5.12 0.00
C VAL A 64 -6.15 4.88 0.03
N TRP A 65 -6.78 5.04 1.20
CA TRP A 65 -8.22 4.87 1.41
C TRP A 65 -9.09 5.88 0.66
N ASN A 66 -8.50 6.96 0.16
CA ASN A 66 -9.18 7.96 -0.65
C ASN A 66 -9.44 7.50 -2.10
N SER A 67 -8.71 6.50 -2.59
CA SER A 67 -8.90 5.93 -3.93
C SER A 67 -10.23 5.19 -4.10
N ASN A 68 -10.64 4.99 -5.36
CA ASN A 68 -11.88 4.27 -5.68
C ASN A 68 -11.85 2.81 -5.18
N GLN A 69 -10.73 2.11 -5.30
CA GLN A 69 -10.54 0.74 -4.80
C GLN A 69 -9.12 0.52 -4.27
N VAL A 70 -9.01 -0.11 -3.10
CA VAL A 70 -7.73 -0.53 -2.50
C VAL A 70 -7.63 -2.05 -2.49
N ILE A 71 -6.49 -2.59 -2.91
CA ILE A 71 -6.18 -4.01 -2.78
C ILE A 71 -4.95 -4.15 -1.90
N VAL A 72 -5.10 -4.77 -0.74
CA VAL A 72 -4.02 -5.01 0.21
C VAL A 72 -3.48 -6.43 0.08
N MET A 73 -2.20 -6.54 -0.25
CA MET A 73 -1.51 -7.80 -0.48
C MET A 73 -0.58 -8.12 0.69
N LYS A 74 -1.00 -9.08 1.53
CA LYS A 74 -0.23 -9.53 2.71
C LYS A 74 -0.61 -10.95 3.14
N ARG A 75 0.20 -11.56 4.00
CA ARG A 75 0.04 -12.98 4.38
C ARG A 75 -1.19 -13.28 5.25
N SER A 76 -1.63 -12.33 6.08
CA SER A 76 -2.74 -12.50 7.03
C SER A 76 -3.26 -11.13 7.48
N MET A 77 -4.26 -11.08 8.35
CA MET A 77 -4.76 -9.83 8.98
C MET A 77 -3.86 -9.28 10.10
N ALA A 78 -2.69 -9.88 10.35
CA ALA A 78 -1.82 -9.48 11.47
C ALA A 78 -1.37 -8.01 11.40
N ALA A 79 -1.20 -7.39 12.57
CA ALA A 79 -0.72 -6.02 12.73
C ALA A 79 0.70 -5.81 12.16
N GLY A 80 1.06 -4.54 11.97
CA GLY A 80 2.38 -4.12 11.50
C GLY A 80 3.42 -4.09 12.61
N TYR A 81 4.44 -3.25 12.45
CA TYR A 81 5.48 -3.09 13.45
C TYR A 81 4.95 -2.40 14.71
N ALA A 82 4.06 -1.40 14.53
CA ALA A 82 3.41 -0.69 15.63
C ALA A 82 2.43 -1.56 16.43
N GLY A 83 2.08 -2.76 15.95
CA GLY A 83 1.17 -3.65 16.68
C GLY A 83 -0.29 -3.17 16.74
N VAL A 84 -0.63 -2.10 16.01
CA VAL A 84 -1.98 -1.53 15.93
C VAL A 84 -2.75 -2.17 14.77
N ASP A 85 -4.06 -2.39 14.98
CA ASP A 85 -4.96 -2.77 13.90
C ASP A 85 -5.06 -1.65 12.85
N ASN A 86 -5.29 -2.02 11.58
CA ASN A 86 -5.37 -1.04 10.50
C ASN A 86 -6.82 -0.92 10.00
N PRO A 87 -7.51 0.20 10.29
CA PRO A 87 -8.90 0.40 9.88
C PRO A 87 -9.11 0.33 8.36
N VAL A 88 -8.09 0.62 7.55
CA VAL A 88 -8.17 0.58 6.08
C VAL A 88 -8.54 -0.81 5.59
N PHE A 89 -8.11 -1.87 6.28
CA PHE A 89 -8.38 -3.26 5.89
C PHE A 89 -9.85 -3.67 6.02
N LEU A 90 -10.67 -2.83 6.66
CA LEU A 90 -12.09 -3.07 6.92
C LEU A 90 -13.00 -2.05 6.21
N LYS A 91 -12.43 -1.14 5.41
CA LYS A 91 -13.23 -0.19 4.61
C LYS A 91 -13.90 -0.90 3.45
N ASP A 92 -15.09 -0.41 3.06
CA ASP A 92 -15.92 -1.02 2.01
C ASP A 92 -15.23 -1.06 0.64
N ASN A 93 -14.34 -0.11 0.36
CA ASN A 93 -13.55 -0.03 -0.87
C ASN A 93 -12.21 -0.80 -0.79
N THR A 94 -12.00 -1.62 0.24
CA THR A 94 -10.76 -2.37 0.42
C THR A 94 -10.96 -3.87 0.31
N ASP A 95 -10.25 -4.50 -0.62
CA ASP A 95 -10.14 -5.95 -0.72
C ASP A 95 -8.81 -6.48 -0.18
N MET A 96 -8.86 -7.61 0.53
CA MET A 96 -7.69 -8.30 1.04
C MET A 96 -7.28 -9.44 0.11
N LEU A 97 -6.14 -9.31 -0.56
CA LEU A 97 -5.53 -10.38 -1.35
C LEU A 97 -4.48 -11.13 -0.52
N LEU A 98 -4.92 -12.17 0.20
CA LEU A 98 -4.05 -12.88 1.13
C LEU A 98 -3.06 -13.82 0.42
N GLY A 99 -1.78 -13.71 0.78
CA GLY A 99 -0.72 -14.57 0.27
C GLY A 99 0.69 -14.02 0.51
N ASP A 100 1.70 -14.79 0.11
CA ASP A 100 3.06 -14.26 0.00
C ASP A 100 3.13 -13.19 -1.10
N ALA A 101 3.86 -12.10 -0.85
CA ALA A 101 3.92 -10.96 -1.76
C ALA A 101 4.52 -11.33 -3.13
N LYS A 102 5.56 -12.17 -3.15
CA LYS A 102 6.19 -12.60 -4.39
C LYS A 102 5.23 -13.51 -5.18
N ASP A 103 4.68 -14.53 -4.52
CA ASP A 103 3.79 -15.50 -5.16
C ASP A 103 2.55 -14.82 -5.77
N THR A 104 1.97 -13.86 -5.06
CA THR A 104 0.78 -13.13 -5.52
C THR A 104 1.10 -12.19 -6.68
N CYS A 105 2.21 -11.45 -6.62
CA CYS A 105 2.68 -10.61 -7.74
C CYS A 105 3.00 -11.44 -8.99
N GLU A 106 3.66 -12.60 -8.85
CA GLU A 106 3.96 -13.49 -9.99
C GLU A 106 2.69 -14.02 -10.64
N LYS A 107 1.69 -14.41 -9.84
CA LYS A 107 0.38 -14.85 -10.34
C LYS A 107 -0.38 -13.73 -11.06
N LEU A 108 -0.35 -12.51 -10.53
CA LEU A 108 -0.96 -11.34 -11.17
C LEU A 108 -0.29 -11.07 -12.52
N ALA A 109 1.05 -11.02 -12.56
CA ALA A 109 1.79 -10.81 -13.80
C ALA A 109 1.49 -11.88 -14.87
N ALA A 110 1.43 -13.15 -14.45
CA ALA A 110 1.06 -14.25 -15.34
C ALA A 110 -0.39 -14.11 -15.87
N GLY A 111 -1.33 -13.72 -15.00
CA GLY A 111 -2.73 -13.49 -15.36
C GLY A 111 -2.91 -12.36 -16.37
N VAL A 112 -2.21 -11.23 -16.16
CA VAL A 112 -2.19 -10.10 -17.11
C VAL A 112 -1.66 -10.56 -18.46
N LYS A 113 -0.54 -11.28 -18.48
CA LYS A 113 0.07 -11.81 -19.71
C LYS A 113 -0.88 -12.76 -20.46
N ALA A 114 -1.58 -13.64 -19.76
CA ALA A 114 -2.52 -14.58 -20.37
C ALA A 114 -3.79 -13.90 -20.93
N ARG A 115 -4.12 -12.70 -20.45
CA ARG A 115 -5.30 -11.94 -20.91
C ARG A 115 -4.98 -10.95 -22.03
N LEU A 116 -3.74 -10.48 -22.11
CA LEU A 116 -3.29 -9.49 -23.09
C LEU A 116 -2.44 -10.08 -24.23
N GLY A 117 -1.83 -11.25 -24.04
CA GLY A 117 -1.09 -11.99 -25.07
C GLY A 117 -1.97 -13.00 -25.79
#